data_AF-A0A5P6P940-F1
#
_entry.id   AF-A0A5P6P940-F1
#
_cell.length_a   1.000
_cell.length_b   1.000
_cell.length_c   1.000
_cell.angle_alpha   90.00
_cell.angle_beta   90.00
_cell.angle_gamma   90.00
#
_symmetry.space_group_name_H-M   'P 1'
#
loop_
_entity.id
_entity.type
_entity.pdbx_description
1 polymer ?
#
loop_
_entity_poly.entity_id
_entity_poly.type
_entity_poly.pdbx_seq_one_letter_code
_entity_poly.pdbx_strand_id
1 'polypeptide(L)'
;MSSSLLTNSSAMTALQTLRNVSSQLATTQNRISTGQRVSTASDNAAYWSIATSMRADNAALSAVSDSLGLSAATVDTEYTALTAVVGDKTGGLTKLQALLVEAKTAGIDRTKIQADITQIQQQMKGTADAATFNGVNWLSATAATPATFNLVSSFSRVGGTPTIGSISLTIANYSLYTSTQTGILDKVSGPASVNTINISALTDSTADQTTLDGYITQVTAAINSVASAAADLGAVKNRISTNADFVKTLIDSVDRGVGQLVDADMNAESTRLQALQTQQQLGVQALSIANQNSQSILSLFK
;
A
#
# COMPACT_ATOMS: atom_id res chain seq x y z
N MET A 1 59.01 5.66 -46.37
CA MET A 1 58.39 6.70 -45.52
C MET A 1 58.08 6.20 -44.10
N SER A 2 58.87 5.26 -43.55
CA SER A 2 58.64 4.67 -42.21
C SER A 2 59.38 5.37 -41.07
N SER A 3 60.15 6.42 -41.36
CA SER A 3 60.99 7.15 -40.40
C SER A 3 60.97 8.66 -40.69
N SER A 4 59.82 9.30 -40.48
CA SER A 4 59.75 10.77 -40.42
C SER A 4 60.14 11.22 -39.01
N LEU A 5 61.18 12.05 -38.90
CA LEU A 5 61.66 12.65 -37.65
C LEU A 5 60.68 13.67 -37.04
N LEU A 6 59.80 14.24 -37.86
CA LEU A 6 58.86 15.29 -37.47
C LEU A 6 57.49 14.73 -37.05
N THR A 7 57.13 13.52 -37.49
CA THR A 7 55.85 12.88 -37.20
C THR A 7 56.06 11.45 -36.74
N ASN A 8 56.00 11.24 -35.42
CA ASN A 8 56.11 9.92 -34.82
C ASN A 8 54.76 9.16 -34.94
N SER A 9 54.58 8.43 -36.04
CA SER A 9 53.34 7.69 -36.32
C SER A 9 53.08 6.56 -35.32
N SER A 10 54.11 5.92 -34.77
CA SER A 10 53.95 4.87 -33.76
C SER A 10 53.49 5.43 -32.41
N ALA A 11 53.99 6.60 -32.00
CA ALA A 11 53.51 7.30 -30.82
C ALA A 11 52.08 7.84 -30.99
N MET A 12 51.69 8.31 -32.19
CA MET A 12 50.31 8.73 -32.46
C MET A 12 49.31 7.57 -32.35
N THR A 13 49.63 6.40 -32.90
CA THR A 13 48.81 5.19 -32.77
C THR A 13 48.74 4.70 -31.32
N ALA A 14 49.85 4.75 -30.58
CA ALA A 14 49.87 4.41 -29.15
C ALA A 14 49.01 5.40 -28.33
N LEU A 15 49.07 6.70 -28.63
CA LEU A 15 48.27 7.73 -27.98
C LEU A 15 46.76 7.55 -28.28
N GLN A 16 46.39 7.23 -29.51
CA GLN A 16 44.99 6.95 -29.88
C GLN A 16 44.46 5.71 -29.14
N THR A 17 45.28 4.67 -29.03
CA THR A 17 44.96 3.47 -28.24
C THR A 17 44.80 3.82 -26.75
N LEU A 18 45.70 4.63 -26.18
CA LEU A 18 45.63 5.07 -24.78
C LEU A 18 44.38 5.93 -24.50
N ARG A 19 43.99 6.80 -25.43
CA ARG A 19 42.73 7.58 -25.35
C ARG A 19 41.51 6.67 -25.36
N ASN A 20 41.49 5.66 -26.22
CA ASN A 20 40.42 4.65 -26.24
C ASN A 20 40.35 3.86 -24.94
N VAL A 21 41.49 3.38 -24.41
CA VAL A 21 41.54 2.68 -23.10
C VAL A 21 41.05 3.58 -21.98
N SER A 22 41.47 4.85 -21.98
CA SER A 22 41.06 5.84 -20.97
C SER A 22 39.55 6.13 -21.03
N SER A 23 38.98 6.22 -22.24
CA SER A 23 37.53 6.35 -22.42
C SER A 23 36.78 5.12 -21.92
N GLN A 24 37.25 3.91 -22.23
CA GLN A 24 36.63 2.68 -21.76
C GLN A 24 36.73 2.52 -20.24
N LEU A 25 37.86 2.93 -19.65
CA LEU A 25 38.06 2.95 -18.20
C LEU A 25 37.04 3.86 -17.52
N ALA A 26 36.82 5.07 -18.05
CA ALA A 26 35.81 5.99 -17.53
C ALA A 26 34.39 5.40 -17.64
N THR A 27 34.04 4.75 -18.75
CA THR A 27 32.74 4.06 -18.88
C THR A 27 32.58 2.93 -17.87
N THR A 28 33.57 2.04 -17.73
CA THR A 28 33.51 0.94 -16.76
C THR A 28 33.47 1.47 -15.31
N GLN A 29 34.19 2.54 -14.99
CA GLN A 29 34.09 3.21 -13.69
C GLN A 29 32.68 3.75 -13.42
N ASN A 30 32.06 4.41 -14.42
CA ASN A 30 30.69 4.89 -14.30
C ASN A 30 29.69 3.73 -14.11
N ARG A 31 29.87 2.61 -14.81
CA ARG A 31 29.02 1.41 -14.65
C ARG A 31 29.19 0.77 -13.29
N ILE A 32 30.41 0.67 -12.77
CA ILE A 32 30.69 0.15 -11.42
C ILE A 32 30.12 1.09 -10.36
N SER A 33 30.24 2.41 -10.55
CA SER A 33 29.73 3.40 -9.59
C SER A 33 28.21 3.46 -9.54
N THR A 34 27.54 3.27 -10.68
CA THR A 34 26.06 3.34 -10.78
C THR A 34 25.40 1.97 -10.64
N GLY A 35 26.16 0.89 -10.79
CA GLY A 35 25.63 -0.47 -10.91
C GLY A 35 24.87 -0.74 -12.23
N GLN A 36 24.81 0.25 -13.13
CA GLN A 36 23.96 0.21 -14.32
C GLN A 36 24.80 0.18 -15.60
N ARG A 37 24.47 -0.75 -16.49
CA ARG A 37 25.00 -0.81 -17.86
C ARG A 37 24.48 0.33 -18.73
N VAL A 38 23.23 0.77 -18.49
CA VAL A 38 22.56 1.85 -19.24
C VAL A 38 22.10 2.93 -18.24
N SER A 39 22.98 3.85 -17.88
CA SER A 39 22.66 4.88 -16.88
C SER A 39 21.95 6.09 -17.52
N THR A 40 22.35 6.45 -18.73
CA THR A 40 21.83 7.62 -19.45
C THR A 40 21.18 7.24 -20.79
N ALA A 41 20.34 8.11 -21.33
CA ALA A 41 19.74 7.92 -22.66
C ALA A 41 20.79 7.82 -23.78
N SER A 42 21.98 8.39 -23.57
CA SER A 42 23.11 8.30 -24.50
C SER A 42 23.71 6.90 -24.58
N ASP A 43 23.59 6.09 -23.52
CA ASP A 43 24.12 4.72 -23.51
C ASP A 43 23.25 3.78 -24.36
N ASN A 44 21.92 3.90 -24.22
CA ASN A 44 20.94 3.24 -25.08
C ASN A 44 19.54 3.84 -24.86
N ALA A 45 19.07 4.67 -25.79
CA ALA A 45 17.79 5.38 -25.66
C ALA A 45 16.58 4.43 -25.53
N ALA A 46 16.58 3.31 -26.25
CA ALA A 46 15.47 2.36 -26.24
C ALA A 46 15.33 1.69 -24.87
N TYR A 47 16.39 1.04 -24.37
CA TYR A 47 16.38 0.39 -23.06
C TYR A 47 16.17 1.39 -21.92
N TRP A 48 16.80 2.58 -22.02
CA TRP A 48 16.64 3.62 -21.02
C TRP A 48 15.19 4.12 -20.95
N SER A 49 14.50 4.33 -22.08
CA SER A 49 13.11 4.80 -22.07
C SER A 49 12.14 3.78 -21.47
N ILE A 50 12.30 2.49 -21.83
CA ILE A 50 11.48 1.39 -21.30
C ILE A 50 11.70 1.27 -19.79
N ALA A 51 12.96 1.23 -19.35
CA ALA A 51 13.30 1.13 -17.93
C ALA A 51 12.85 2.34 -17.12
N THR A 52 12.96 3.56 -17.66
CA THR A 52 12.44 4.77 -17.01
C THR A 52 10.93 4.69 -16.85
N SER A 53 10.24 4.20 -17.87
CA SER A 53 8.81 4.02 -17.80
C SER A 53 8.39 2.94 -16.80
N MET A 54 9.14 1.83 -16.71
CA MET A 54 8.91 0.78 -15.73
C MET A 54 9.22 1.24 -14.29
N ARG A 55 10.25 2.07 -14.10
CA ARG A 55 10.53 2.71 -12.79
C ARG A 55 9.42 3.66 -12.37
N ALA A 56 8.84 4.42 -13.31
CA ALA A 56 7.68 5.26 -13.04
C ALA A 56 6.45 4.42 -12.65
N ASP A 57 6.22 3.30 -13.33
CA ASP A 57 5.16 2.35 -12.97
C ASP A 57 5.40 1.76 -11.57
N ASN A 58 6.64 1.42 -11.21
CA ASN A 58 6.98 0.94 -9.88
C ASN A 58 6.72 2.01 -8.80
N ALA A 59 7.11 3.27 -9.03
CA ALA A 59 6.80 4.36 -8.12
C ALA A 59 5.28 4.54 -7.90
N ALA A 60 4.48 4.38 -8.97
CA ALA A 60 3.02 4.42 -8.87
C ALA A 60 2.47 3.20 -8.09
N LEU A 61 3.01 2.00 -8.31
CA LEU A 61 2.64 0.79 -7.57
C LEU A 61 3.00 0.89 -6.08
N SER A 62 4.14 1.51 -5.74
CA SER A 62 4.52 1.80 -4.36
C SER A 62 3.50 2.73 -3.69
N ALA A 63 3.07 3.80 -4.38
CA ALA A 63 2.03 4.68 -3.86
C ALA A 63 0.67 3.96 -3.68
N VAL A 64 0.34 3.02 -4.57
CA VAL A 64 -0.82 2.13 -4.39
C VAL A 64 -0.65 1.22 -3.18
N SER A 65 0.55 0.67 -2.95
CA SER A 65 0.85 -0.15 -1.78
C SER A 65 0.66 0.62 -0.47
N ASP A 66 1.16 1.86 -0.40
CA ASP A 66 0.97 2.74 0.76
C ASP A 66 -0.52 3.05 0.99
N SER A 67 -1.25 3.35 -0.10
CA SER A 67 -2.69 3.60 -0.03
C SER A 67 -3.49 2.35 0.38
N LEU A 68 -3.07 1.15 -0.02
CA LEU A 68 -3.65 -0.11 0.43
C LEU A 68 -3.39 -0.35 1.92
N GLY A 69 -2.21 0.01 2.42
CA GLY A 69 -1.90 -0.02 3.86
C GLY A 69 -2.80 0.90 4.67
N LEU A 70 -2.99 2.14 4.20
CA LEU A 70 -3.93 3.09 4.81
C LEU A 70 -5.37 2.58 4.78
N SER A 71 -5.77 2.00 3.65
CA SER A 71 -7.09 1.39 3.45
C SER A 71 -7.33 0.22 4.40
N ALA A 72 -6.32 -0.65 4.58
CA ALA A 72 -6.35 -1.77 5.50
C ALA A 72 -6.54 -1.28 6.95
N ALA A 73 -5.77 -0.27 7.37
CA ALA A 73 -5.86 0.29 8.72
C ALA A 73 -7.24 0.94 8.99
N THR A 74 -7.80 1.63 7.99
CA THR A 74 -9.14 2.20 8.08
C THR A 74 -10.19 1.10 8.28
N VAL A 75 -10.19 0.09 7.39
CA VAL A 75 -11.15 -1.02 7.44
C VAL A 75 -10.98 -1.86 8.72
N ASP A 76 -9.76 -2.04 9.22
CA ASP A 76 -9.49 -2.80 10.44
C ASP A 76 -10.00 -2.10 11.71
N THR A 77 -9.89 -0.77 11.76
CA THR A 77 -10.43 0.04 12.86
C THR A 77 -11.94 -0.10 12.93
N GLU A 78 -12.61 0.03 11.78
CA GLU A 78 -14.07 -0.07 11.66
C GLU A 78 -14.57 -1.49 11.93
N TYR A 79 -13.84 -2.51 11.45
CA TYR A 79 -14.15 -3.92 11.73
C TYR A 79 -14.01 -4.26 13.22
N THR A 80 -12.94 -3.78 13.88
CA THR A 80 -12.75 -3.95 15.32
C THR A 80 -13.89 -3.31 16.12
N ALA A 81 -14.32 -2.11 15.73
CA ALA A 81 -15.41 -1.44 16.40
C ALA A 81 -16.77 -2.13 16.17
N LEU A 82 -17.05 -2.62 14.95
CA LEU A 82 -18.25 -3.42 14.67
C LEU A 82 -18.29 -4.71 15.48
N THR A 83 -17.18 -5.44 15.56
CA THR A 83 -17.10 -6.68 16.35
C THR A 83 -17.28 -6.43 17.84
N ALA A 84 -16.75 -5.31 18.37
CA ALA A 84 -16.99 -4.88 19.74
C ALA A 84 -18.46 -4.48 20.00
N VAL A 85 -19.16 -3.90 19.02
CA VAL A 85 -20.60 -3.57 19.13
C VAL A 85 -21.48 -4.82 19.09
N VAL A 86 -21.18 -5.80 18.22
CA VAL A 86 -21.84 -7.12 18.27
C VAL A 86 -21.63 -7.74 19.66
N GLY A 87 -20.39 -7.65 20.15
CA GLY A 87 -20.00 -8.08 21.48
C GLY A 87 -20.17 -9.58 21.71
N ASP A 88 -19.92 -9.99 22.95
CA ASP A 88 -20.09 -11.36 23.43
C ASP A 88 -21.04 -11.41 24.63
N LYS A 89 -21.06 -12.53 25.36
CA LYS A 89 -21.93 -12.70 26.55
C LYS A 89 -21.75 -11.60 27.62
N THR A 90 -20.66 -10.84 27.58
CA THR A 90 -20.30 -9.81 28.57
C THR A 90 -20.51 -8.38 28.07
N GLY A 91 -20.82 -8.14 26.80
CA GLY A 91 -21.01 -6.78 26.28
C GLY A 91 -21.71 -6.68 24.92
N GLY A 92 -22.04 -5.46 24.50
CA GLY A 92 -22.64 -5.18 23.19
C GLY A 92 -24.08 -5.68 23.03
N LEU A 93 -24.47 -5.94 21.77
CA LEU A 93 -25.83 -6.30 21.40
C LEU A 93 -26.27 -7.67 21.95
N THR A 94 -25.35 -8.62 22.09
CA THR A 94 -25.67 -9.96 22.61
C THR A 94 -25.99 -9.93 24.11
N LYS A 95 -25.26 -9.14 24.91
CA LYS A 95 -25.63 -8.87 26.32
C LYS A 95 -26.94 -8.09 26.42
N LEU A 96 -27.18 -7.11 25.53
CA LEU A 96 -28.44 -6.38 25.48
C LEU A 96 -29.63 -7.33 25.26
N GLN A 97 -29.51 -8.28 24.33
CA GLN A 97 -30.52 -9.30 24.09
C GLN A 97 -30.76 -10.16 25.35
N ALA A 98 -29.70 -10.57 26.04
CA ALA A 98 -29.81 -11.36 27.28
C ALA A 98 -30.55 -10.59 28.39
N LEU A 99 -30.28 -9.29 28.56
CA LEU A 99 -30.99 -8.44 29.53
C LEU A 99 -32.47 -8.28 29.17
N LEU A 100 -32.81 -8.19 27.89
CA LEU A 100 -34.21 -8.13 27.45
C LEU A 100 -34.95 -9.46 27.68
N VAL A 101 -34.26 -10.58 27.51
CA VAL A 101 -34.81 -11.91 27.86
C VAL A 101 -34.99 -12.03 29.37
N GLU A 102 -34.06 -11.53 30.17
CA GLU A 102 -34.17 -11.49 31.63
C GLU A 102 -35.38 -10.65 32.07
N ALA A 103 -35.57 -9.47 31.48
CA ALA A 103 -36.69 -8.56 31.76
C ALA A 103 -38.09 -9.15 31.45
N LYS A 104 -38.14 -10.26 30.71
CA LYS A 104 -39.37 -11.01 30.41
C LYS A 104 -39.86 -11.82 31.61
N THR A 105 -38.96 -12.21 32.52
CA THR A 105 -39.29 -13.02 33.69
C THR A 105 -40.17 -12.21 34.65
N ALA A 106 -41.27 -12.82 35.11
CA ALA A 106 -42.21 -12.19 36.02
C ALA A 106 -41.57 -11.88 37.39
N GLY A 107 -41.92 -10.74 37.99
CA GLY A 107 -41.44 -10.35 39.32
C GLY A 107 -40.03 -9.73 39.38
N ILE A 108 -39.42 -9.42 38.23
CA ILE A 108 -38.11 -8.76 38.16
C ILE A 108 -38.26 -7.22 38.16
N ASP A 109 -37.31 -6.55 38.83
CA ASP A 109 -37.19 -5.09 38.83
C ASP A 109 -36.55 -4.59 37.52
N ARG A 110 -37.42 -4.25 36.56
CA ARG A 110 -37.03 -3.75 35.23
C ARG A 110 -36.30 -2.41 35.26
N THR A 111 -36.37 -1.65 36.36
CA THR A 111 -35.65 -0.37 36.48
C THR A 111 -34.14 -0.60 36.62
N LYS A 112 -33.74 -1.66 37.33
CA LYS A 112 -32.33 -2.06 37.47
C LYS A 112 -31.77 -2.60 36.17
N ILE A 113 -32.54 -3.44 35.47
CA ILE A 113 -32.15 -3.93 34.13
C ILE A 113 -32.05 -2.77 33.14
N GLN A 114 -32.95 -1.77 33.22
CA GLN A 114 -32.86 -0.59 32.37
C GLN A 114 -31.55 0.20 32.58
N ALA A 115 -31.03 0.26 33.80
CA ALA A 115 -29.75 0.92 34.06
C ALA A 115 -28.60 0.22 33.31
N ASP A 116 -28.57 -1.11 33.35
CA ASP A 116 -27.59 -1.92 32.61
C ASP A 116 -27.77 -1.78 31.08
N ILE A 117 -29.01 -1.80 30.60
CA ILE A 117 -29.33 -1.56 29.17
C ILE A 117 -28.81 -0.20 28.72
N THR A 118 -29.06 0.84 29.52
CA THR A 118 -28.63 2.21 29.22
C THR A 118 -27.10 2.32 29.18
N GLN A 119 -26.40 1.65 30.11
CA GLN A 119 -24.94 1.61 30.12
C GLN A 119 -24.38 0.92 28.87
N ILE A 120 -24.97 -0.20 28.44
CA ILE A 120 -24.54 -0.93 27.24
C ILE A 120 -24.83 -0.10 25.98
N GLN A 121 -25.98 0.57 25.88
CA GLN A 121 -26.29 1.49 24.79
C GLN A 121 -25.26 2.62 24.70
N GLN A 122 -24.90 3.23 25.83
CA GLN A 122 -23.86 4.27 25.89
C GLN A 122 -22.48 3.73 25.52
N GLN A 123 -22.12 2.52 25.97
CA GLN A 123 -20.85 1.89 25.60
C GLN A 123 -20.79 1.62 24.09
N MET A 124 -21.84 1.07 23.49
CA MET A 124 -21.89 0.82 22.04
C MET A 124 -21.79 2.13 21.26
N LYS A 125 -22.48 3.18 21.71
CA LYS A 125 -22.38 4.50 21.12
C LYS A 125 -20.98 5.09 21.25
N GLY A 126 -20.34 4.96 22.42
CA GLY A 126 -18.96 5.40 22.64
C GLY A 126 -17.96 4.66 21.77
N THR A 127 -18.10 3.34 21.62
CA THR A 127 -17.27 2.52 20.72
C THR A 127 -17.46 2.93 19.25
N ALA A 128 -18.70 3.17 18.82
CA ALA A 128 -19.00 3.63 17.47
C ALA A 128 -18.44 5.04 17.23
N ASP A 129 -18.59 5.97 18.17
CA ASP A 129 -18.09 7.34 18.05
C ASP A 129 -16.54 7.40 18.10
N ALA A 130 -15.90 6.47 18.82
CA ALA A 130 -14.43 6.34 18.91
C ALA A 130 -13.78 5.65 17.69
N ALA A 131 -14.56 5.02 16.81
CA ALA A 131 -14.09 4.36 15.59
C ALA A 131 -13.71 5.38 14.51
N THR A 132 -12.80 6.29 14.83
CA THR A 132 -12.34 7.33 13.90
C THR A 132 -10.99 6.94 13.31
N PHE A 133 -10.87 6.97 11.98
CA PHE A 133 -9.59 6.86 11.30
C PHE A 133 -9.40 8.02 10.33
N ASN A 134 -8.30 8.74 10.47
CA ASN A 134 -7.98 9.93 9.67
C ASN A 134 -9.12 11.00 9.64
N GLY A 135 -9.83 11.16 10.77
CA GLY A 135 -10.91 12.14 10.90
C GLY A 135 -12.26 11.73 10.29
N VAL A 136 -12.36 10.52 9.74
CA VAL A 136 -13.61 9.95 9.22
C VAL A 136 -14.05 8.80 10.13
N ASN A 137 -15.36 8.70 10.37
CA ASN A 137 -15.98 7.62 11.11
C ASN A 137 -17.12 7.03 10.26
N TRP A 138 -17.08 5.72 10.01
CA TRP A 138 -18.09 5.03 9.20
C TRP A 138 -19.27 4.54 10.03
N LEU A 139 -19.09 4.30 11.33
CA LEU A 139 -20.12 3.77 12.24
C LEU A 139 -21.03 4.86 12.80
N SER A 140 -20.50 6.05 13.07
CA SER A 140 -21.28 7.23 13.46
C SER A 140 -21.31 8.23 12.29
N ALA A 141 -22.19 8.01 11.32
CA ALA A 141 -22.25 8.86 10.12
C ALA A 141 -22.92 10.22 10.43
N THR A 142 -22.20 11.30 10.14
CA THR A 142 -22.71 12.67 10.20
C THR A 142 -22.96 13.21 8.78
N ALA A 143 -23.54 14.39 8.65
CA ALA A 143 -23.69 15.05 7.34
C ALA A 143 -22.34 15.31 6.62
N ALA A 144 -21.22 15.25 7.35
CA ALA A 144 -19.87 15.39 6.80
C ALA A 144 -19.25 14.04 6.34
N THR A 145 -19.88 12.90 6.67
CA THR A 145 -19.38 11.59 6.26
C THR A 145 -19.68 11.35 4.78
N PRO A 146 -18.69 10.96 3.95
CA PRO A 146 -18.91 10.65 2.54
C PRO A 146 -19.96 9.53 2.37
N ALA A 147 -20.79 9.60 1.32
CA ALA A 147 -21.71 8.50 1.00
C ALA A 147 -20.96 7.24 0.53
N THR A 148 -19.85 7.45 -0.18
CA THR A 148 -18.98 6.41 -0.71
C THR A 148 -17.53 6.67 -0.34
N PHE A 149 -16.81 5.63 0.07
CA PHE A 149 -15.38 5.66 0.31
C PHE A 149 -14.68 4.77 -0.73
N ASN A 150 -13.77 5.37 -1.51
CA ASN A 150 -13.04 4.66 -2.56
C ASN A 150 -11.64 4.32 -2.05
N LEU A 151 -11.40 3.04 -1.81
CA LEU A 151 -10.08 2.50 -1.47
C LEU A 151 -9.34 2.23 -2.78
N VAL A 152 -8.14 2.76 -2.93
CA VAL A 152 -7.30 2.48 -4.10
C VAL A 152 -6.90 1.00 -4.06
N SER A 153 -7.11 0.27 -5.16
CA SER A 153 -6.95 -1.20 -5.19
C SER A 153 -5.87 -1.68 -6.15
N SER A 154 -5.67 -0.99 -7.26
CA SER A 154 -4.72 -1.42 -8.29
C SER A 154 -4.28 -0.26 -9.15
N PHE A 155 -3.08 -0.39 -9.72
CA PHE A 155 -2.58 0.44 -10.79
C PHE A 155 -2.41 -0.42 -12.02
N SER A 156 -2.90 0.05 -13.16
CA SER A 156 -2.67 -0.58 -14.45
C SER A 156 -2.33 0.48 -15.47
N ARG A 157 -1.49 0.12 -16.43
CA ARG A 157 -1.21 0.96 -17.58
C ARG A 157 -1.39 0.14 -18.85
N VAL A 158 -2.51 0.38 -19.52
CA VAL A 158 -2.84 -0.25 -20.81
C VAL A 158 -2.87 0.84 -21.86
N GLY A 159 -2.11 0.66 -22.96
CA GLY A 159 -2.07 1.64 -24.06
C GLY A 159 -1.47 3.00 -23.69
N GLY A 160 -0.62 3.07 -22.66
CA GLY A 160 0.08 4.29 -22.25
C GLY A 160 -0.70 5.22 -21.32
N THR A 161 -1.96 4.90 -20.97
CA THR A 161 -2.74 5.67 -19.99
C THR A 161 -2.75 4.97 -18.64
N PRO A 162 -2.30 5.64 -17.55
CA PRO A 162 -2.39 5.07 -16.21
C PRO A 162 -3.86 5.09 -15.74
N THR A 163 -4.36 3.95 -15.27
CA THR A 163 -5.69 3.82 -14.65
C THR A 163 -5.54 3.25 -13.24
N ILE A 164 -6.38 3.75 -12.34
CA ILE A 164 -6.42 3.33 -10.94
C ILE A 164 -7.73 2.56 -10.72
N GLY A 165 -7.62 1.32 -10.25
CA GLY A 165 -8.76 0.56 -9.76
C GLY A 165 -9.10 0.99 -8.33
N SER A 166 -10.39 1.00 -7.99
CA SER A 166 -10.85 1.28 -6.62
C SER A 166 -11.88 0.27 -6.13
N ILE A 167 -11.82 -0.08 -4.84
CA ILE A 167 -12.90 -0.76 -4.12
C ILE A 167 -13.78 0.33 -3.52
N SER A 168 -15.01 0.44 -4.01
CA SER A 168 -15.98 1.41 -3.50
C SER A 168 -16.83 0.79 -2.39
N LEU A 169 -16.83 1.42 -1.21
CA LEU A 169 -17.67 1.05 -0.08
C LEU A 169 -18.77 2.08 0.08
N THR A 170 -20.00 1.62 0.29
CA THR A 170 -21.15 2.48 0.60
C THR A 170 -21.31 2.52 2.12
N ILE A 171 -21.02 3.67 2.74
CA ILE A 171 -20.93 3.79 4.21
C ILE A 171 -22.30 3.55 4.88
N ALA A 172 -23.40 3.81 4.17
CA ALA A 172 -24.76 3.55 4.68
C ALA A 172 -25.00 2.08 5.07
N ASN A 173 -24.27 1.12 4.48
CA ASN A 173 -24.40 -0.30 4.81
C ASN A 173 -23.69 -0.68 6.12
N TYR A 174 -22.83 0.20 6.64
CA TYR A 174 -21.99 -0.04 7.82
C TYR A 174 -22.32 0.90 8.99
N SER A 175 -23.04 2.01 8.73
CA SER A 175 -23.36 3.00 9.76
C SER A 175 -24.30 2.44 10.83
N LEU A 176 -23.84 2.44 12.08
CA LEU A 176 -24.61 2.05 13.26
C LEU A 176 -25.53 3.17 13.73
N TYR A 177 -25.01 4.40 13.76
CA TYR A 177 -25.70 5.61 14.18
C TYR A 177 -25.61 6.66 13.08
N THR A 178 -26.68 7.41 12.86
CA THR A 178 -26.66 8.55 11.93
C THR A 178 -27.36 9.77 12.52
N SER A 179 -26.94 10.97 12.10
CA SER A 179 -27.63 12.21 12.49
C SER A 179 -29.12 12.25 12.10
N THR A 180 -29.50 11.48 11.08
CA THR A 180 -30.89 11.32 10.61
C THR A 180 -31.62 10.15 11.27
N GLN A 181 -31.00 9.45 12.23
CA GLN A 181 -31.54 8.29 12.94
C GLN A 181 -31.96 7.13 12.01
N THR A 182 -31.15 6.88 10.99
CA THR A 182 -31.36 5.81 10.00
C THR A 182 -30.31 4.71 10.07
N GLY A 183 -29.37 4.78 11.03
CA GLY A 183 -28.34 3.76 11.23
C GLY A 183 -28.93 2.43 11.70
N ILE A 184 -28.13 1.37 11.59
CA ILE A 184 -28.56 0.00 11.96
C ILE A 184 -29.10 -0.04 13.39
N LEU A 185 -28.56 0.74 14.33
CA LEU A 185 -29.01 0.78 15.72
C LEU A 185 -30.04 1.88 16.01
N ASP A 186 -30.18 2.87 15.11
CA ASP A 186 -31.18 3.92 15.22
C ASP A 186 -32.55 3.48 14.68
N LYS A 187 -32.60 2.61 13.65
CA LYS A 187 -33.85 2.10 13.09
C LYS A 187 -33.72 0.65 12.65
N VAL A 188 -34.06 -0.28 13.56
CA VAL A 188 -34.17 -1.70 13.20
C VAL A 188 -35.63 -2.01 12.86
N SER A 189 -35.99 -1.89 11.58
CA SER A 189 -37.30 -2.32 11.03
C SER A 189 -38.53 -1.90 11.86
N GLY A 190 -39.07 -0.71 11.59
CA GLY A 190 -40.26 -0.17 12.27
C GLY A 190 -40.01 1.20 12.90
N PRO A 191 -40.88 1.67 13.82
CA PRO A 191 -40.75 2.96 14.51
C PRO A 191 -39.81 2.92 15.73
N ALA A 192 -39.27 1.76 16.12
CA ALA A 192 -38.49 1.59 17.34
C ALA A 192 -36.98 1.45 17.06
N SER A 193 -36.18 1.97 18.00
CA SER A 193 -34.73 2.11 17.91
C SER A 193 -34.06 1.30 19.01
N VAL A 194 -32.97 0.58 18.69
CA VAL A 194 -32.16 -0.14 19.69
C VAL A 194 -31.50 0.84 20.66
N ASN A 195 -31.18 2.05 20.18
CA ASN A 195 -30.61 3.14 20.97
C ASN A 195 -31.59 3.73 22.00
N THR A 196 -32.90 3.64 21.77
CA THR A 196 -33.92 4.24 22.65
C THR A 196 -34.77 3.21 23.38
N ILE A 197 -34.34 1.94 23.44
CA ILE A 197 -35.08 0.90 24.18
C ILE A 197 -35.20 1.32 25.65
N ASN A 198 -36.45 1.43 26.11
CA ASN A 198 -36.78 1.72 27.49
C ASN A 198 -37.83 0.73 28.00
N ILE A 199 -37.43 -0.07 28.99
CA ILE A 199 -38.25 -1.08 29.66
C ILE A 199 -38.73 -0.66 31.06
N SER A 200 -38.36 0.53 31.53
CA SER A 200 -38.64 0.98 32.91
C SER A 200 -40.12 1.14 33.24
N ALA A 201 -40.95 1.40 32.24
CA ALA A 201 -42.41 1.57 32.39
C ALA A 201 -43.22 0.28 32.09
N LEU A 202 -42.55 -0.81 31.69
CA LEU A 202 -43.21 -2.06 31.31
C LEU A 202 -43.59 -2.89 32.54
N THR A 203 -44.76 -3.52 32.49
CA THR A 203 -45.31 -4.39 33.54
C THR A 203 -45.40 -5.85 33.07
N ASP A 204 -45.95 -6.73 33.90
CA ASP A 204 -46.22 -8.14 33.54
C ASP A 204 -47.50 -8.32 32.68
N SER A 205 -48.06 -7.23 32.15
CA SER A 205 -49.19 -7.25 31.22
C SER A 205 -48.86 -7.99 29.91
N THR A 206 -49.83 -8.66 29.32
CA THR A 206 -49.68 -9.35 28.02
C THR A 206 -49.26 -8.41 26.89
N ALA A 207 -49.69 -7.14 26.94
CA ALA A 207 -49.29 -6.10 25.98
C ALA A 207 -47.82 -5.70 26.12
N ASP A 208 -47.32 -5.61 27.36
CA ASP A 208 -45.93 -5.24 27.65
C ASP A 208 -44.97 -6.40 27.34
N GLN A 209 -45.41 -7.63 27.57
CA GLN A 209 -44.71 -8.85 27.16
C GLN A 209 -44.58 -8.96 25.63
N THR A 210 -45.62 -8.57 24.89
CA THR A 210 -45.56 -8.48 23.41
C THR A 210 -44.58 -7.40 22.96
N THR A 211 -44.49 -6.29 23.69
CA THR A 211 -43.53 -5.21 23.42
C THR A 211 -42.09 -5.67 23.65
N LEU A 212 -41.82 -6.42 24.74
CA LEU A 212 -40.52 -7.04 24.99
C LEU A 212 -40.12 -8.04 23.90
N ASP A 213 -41.05 -8.88 23.42
CA ASP A 213 -40.80 -9.79 22.31
C ASP A 213 -40.47 -9.01 21.02
N GLY A 214 -41.10 -7.85 20.82
CA GLY A 214 -40.74 -6.90 19.75
C GLY A 214 -39.31 -6.37 19.88
N TYR A 215 -38.89 -5.94 21.07
CA TYR A 215 -37.52 -5.47 21.33
C TYR A 215 -36.47 -6.57 21.16
N ILE A 216 -36.74 -7.79 21.62
CA ILE A 216 -35.85 -8.95 21.42
C ILE A 216 -35.69 -9.23 19.92
N THR A 217 -36.79 -9.20 19.17
CA THR A 217 -36.76 -9.39 17.70
C THR A 217 -35.94 -8.31 17.00
N GLN A 218 -36.09 -7.05 17.43
CA GLN A 218 -35.30 -5.92 16.90
C GLN A 218 -33.82 -6.05 17.24
N VAL A 219 -33.45 -6.36 18.47
CA VAL A 219 -32.03 -6.56 18.83
C VAL A 219 -31.45 -7.74 18.04
N THR A 220 -32.22 -8.81 17.83
CA THR A 220 -31.80 -9.94 16.98
C THR A 220 -31.58 -9.51 15.52
N ALA A 221 -32.46 -8.70 14.96
CA ALA A 221 -32.31 -8.17 13.62
C ALA A 221 -31.11 -7.20 13.52
N ALA A 222 -30.86 -6.36 14.52
CA ALA A 222 -29.66 -5.53 14.61
C ALA A 222 -28.40 -6.39 14.63
N ILE A 223 -28.35 -7.43 15.48
CA ILE A 223 -27.21 -8.36 15.53
C ILE A 223 -26.93 -8.94 14.14
N ASN A 224 -27.96 -9.39 13.42
CA ASN A 224 -27.81 -9.93 12.08
C ASN A 224 -27.30 -8.88 11.08
N SER A 225 -27.84 -7.67 11.10
CA SER A 225 -27.40 -6.57 10.22
C SER A 225 -25.95 -6.13 10.50
N VAL A 226 -25.57 -6.00 11.78
CA VAL A 226 -24.19 -5.67 12.17
C VAL A 226 -23.25 -6.83 11.83
N ALA A 227 -23.68 -8.08 11.99
CA ALA A 227 -22.91 -9.25 11.58
C ALA A 227 -22.70 -9.32 10.05
N SER A 228 -23.72 -8.98 9.26
CA SER A 228 -23.58 -8.86 7.80
C SER A 228 -22.60 -7.75 7.41
N ALA A 229 -22.71 -6.57 8.04
CA ALA A 229 -21.79 -5.46 7.84
C ALA A 229 -20.33 -5.85 8.18
N ALA A 230 -20.12 -6.55 9.30
CA ALA A 230 -18.81 -7.06 9.69
C ALA A 230 -18.28 -8.13 8.73
N ALA A 231 -19.14 -9.03 8.23
CA ALA A 231 -18.76 -10.04 7.25
C ALA A 231 -18.32 -9.41 5.92
N ASP A 232 -19.04 -8.38 5.45
CA ASP A 232 -18.69 -7.63 4.25
C ASP A 232 -17.35 -6.90 4.41
N LEU A 233 -17.10 -6.24 5.55
CA LEU A 233 -15.79 -5.63 5.83
C LEU A 233 -14.67 -6.68 5.95
N GLY A 234 -14.96 -7.85 6.51
CA GLY A 234 -14.02 -8.98 6.52
C GLY A 234 -13.64 -9.43 5.11
N ALA A 235 -14.61 -9.51 4.19
CA ALA A 235 -14.36 -9.80 2.80
C ALA A 235 -13.53 -8.69 2.11
N VAL A 236 -13.82 -7.42 2.40
CA VAL A 236 -13.03 -6.27 1.91
C VAL A 236 -11.59 -6.33 2.44
N LYS A 237 -11.39 -6.62 3.73
CA LYS A 237 -10.06 -6.79 4.34
C LYS A 237 -9.25 -7.89 3.63
N ASN A 238 -9.86 -9.04 3.36
CA ASN A 238 -9.22 -10.13 2.60
C ASN A 238 -8.85 -9.68 1.18
N ARG A 239 -9.74 -8.97 0.48
CA ARG A 239 -9.47 -8.42 -0.85
C ARG A 239 -8.31 -7.42 -0.83
N ILE A 240 -8.24 -6.54 0.17
CA ILE A 240 -7.14 -5.59 0.35
C ILE A 240 -5.82 -6.35 0.55
N SER A 241 -5.80 -7.39 1.40
CA SER A 241 -4.61 -8.22 1.61
C SER A 241 -4.14 -8.89 0.31
N THR A 242 -5.05 -9.55 -0.42
CA THR A 242 -4.72 -10.19 -1.69
C THR A 242 -4.20 -9.19 -2.73
N ASN A 243 -4.80 -8.00 -2.80
CA ASN A 243 -4.34 -6.94 -3.69
C ASN A 243 -2.96 -6.39 -3.27
N ALA A 244 -2.69 -6.26 -1.97
CA ALA A 244 -1.39 -5.83 -1.48
C ALA A 244 -0.29 -6.83 -1.85
N ASP A 245 -0.56 -8.13 -1.67
CA ASP A 245 0.37 -9.20 -2.07
C ASP A 245 0.59 -9.23 -3.59
N PHE A 246 -0.47 -9.00 -4.37
CA PHE A 246 -0.39 -8.89 -5.83
C PHE A 246 0.46 -7.69 -6.26
N VAL A 247 0.20 -6.50 -5.69
CA VAL A 247 0.97 -5.28 -6.00
C VAL A 247 2.43 -5.46 -5.62
N LYS A 248 2.72 -6.06 -4.45
CA LYS A 248 4.10 -6.38 -4.04
C LYS A 248 4.80 -7.31 -5.03
N THR A 249 4.14 -8.39 -5.44
CA THR A 249 4.69 -9.34 -6.42
C THR A 249 4.91 -8.66 -7.78
N LEU A 250 4.02 -7.73 -8.16
CA LEU A 250 4.15 -6.96 -9.39
C LEU A 250 5.35 -6.00 -9.32
N ILE A 251 5.54 -5.29 -8.20
CA ILE A 251 6.73 -4.46 -7.94
C ILE A 251 8.01 -5.30 -8.10
N ASP A 252 8.09 -6.44 -7.42
CA ASP A 252 9.26 -7.33 -7.48
C ASP A 252 9.52 -7.89 -8.91
N SER A 253 8.47 -8.08 -9.70
CA SER A 253 8.57 -8.51 -11.10
C SER A 253 9.06 -7.38 -11.99
N VAL A 254 8.53 -6.16 -11.81
CA VAL A 254 8.93 -4.96 -12.55
C VAL A 254 10.38 -4.60 -12.23
N ASP A 255 10.80 -4.68 -10.96
CA ASP A 255 12.19 -4.41 -10.56
C ASP A 255 13.18 -5.40 -11.17
N ARG A 256 12.85 -6.69 -11.17
CA ARG A 256 13.66 -7.70 -11.88
C ARG A 256 13.70 -7.43 -13.38
N GLY A 257 12.58 -7.01 -13.97
CA GLY A 257 12.52 -6.62 -15.39
C GLY A 257 13.40 -5.40 -15.70
N VAL A 258 13.33 -4.35 -14.87
CA VAL A 258 14.20 -3.16 -14.99
C VAL A 258 15.67 -3.55 -14.85
N GLY A 259 15.99 -4.38 -13.86
CA GLY A 259 17.36 -4.83 -13.62
C GLY A 259 17.93 -5.63 -14.80
N GLN A 260 17.16 -6.54 -15.39
CA GLN A 260 17.58 -7.25 -16.61
C GLN A 260 17.88 -6.31 -17.79
N LEU A 261 17.15 -5.20 -17.90
CA LEU A 261 17.33 -4.25 -18.99
C LEU A 261 18.50 -3.30 -18.76
N VAL A 262 18.84 -2.97 -17.50
CA VAL A 262 19.70 -1.82 -17.19
C VAL A 262 20.89 -2.16 -16.29
N ASP A 263 20.86 -3.23 -15.50
CA ASP A 263 21.93 -3.52 -14.54
C ASP A 263 23.19 -4.02 -15.26
N ALA A 264 24.34 -3.70 -14.66
CA ALA A 264 25.64 -4.21 -15.07
C ALA A 264 26.02 -5.45 -14.25
N ASP A 265 26.66 -6.43 -14.89
CA ASP A 265 27.32 -7.52 -14.17
C ASP A 265 28.61 -7.00 -13.54
N MET A 266 28.58 -6.81 -12.21
CA MET A 266 29.70 -6.28 -11.45
C MET A 266 30.94 -7.17 -11.50
N ASN A 267 30.79 -8.48 -11.68
CA ASN A 267 31.94 -9.40 -11.79
C ASN A 267 32.66 -9.18 -13.12
N ALA A 268 31.89 -9.05 -14.20
CA ALA A 268 32.42 -8.78 -15.53
C ALA A 268 33.04 -7.37 -15.60
N GLU A 269 32.37 -6.34 -15.07
CA GLU A 269 32.91 -4.97 -15.08
C GLU A 269 34.13 -4.82 -14.15
N SER A 270 34.19 -5.51 -13.01
CA SER A 270 35.38 -5.51 -12.15
C SER A 270 36.59 -6.15 -12.82
N THR A 271 36.38 -7.28 -13.52
CA THR A 271 37.44 -7.94 -14.31
C THR A 271 37.91 -7.02 -15.44
N ARG A 272 36.95 -6.38 -16.13
CA ARG A 272 37.23 -5.42 -17.19
C ARG A 272 37.99 -4.19 -16.68
N LEU A 273 37.66 -3.67 -15.50
CA LEU A 273 38.35 -2.55 -14.87
C LEU A 273 39.83 -2.89 -14.62
N GLN A 274 40.11 -4.05 -14.05
CA GLN A 274 41.49 -4.51 -13.80
C GLN A 274 42.27 -4.69 -15.11
N ALA A 275 41.63 -5.27 -16.13
CA ALA A 275 42.23 -5.41 -17.46
C ALA A 275 42.53 -4.05 -18.08
N LEU A 276 41.62 -3.08 -18.01
CA LEU A 276 41.80 -1.72 -18.53
C LEU A 276 42.87 -0.94 -17.77
N GLN A 277 42.96 -1.08 -16.45
CA GLN A 277 44.03 -0.49 -15.64
C GLN A 277 45.40 -1.05 -16.05
N THR A 278 45.49 -2.36 -16.27
CA THR A 278 46.72 -3.02 -16.76
C THR A 278 47.06 -2.55 -18.17
N GLN A 279 46.09 -2.45 -19.07
CA GLN A 279 46.28 -1.93 -20.42
C GLN A 279 46.72 -0.46 -20.42
N GLN A 280 46.22 0.36 -19.50
CA GLN A 280 46.64 1.75 -19.37
C GLN A 280 48.10 1.85 -18.93
N GLN A 281 48.52 1.05 -17.94
CA GLN A 281 49.92 0.98 -17.50
C GLN A 281 50.86 0.54 -18.64
N LEU A 282 50.48 -0.54 -19.36
CA LEU A 282 51.21 -1.02 -20.53
C LEU A 282 51.23 0.01 -21.68
N GLY A 283 50.15 0.74 -21.88
CA GLY A 283 50.04 1.79 -22.89
C GLY A 283 50.95 2.99 -22.61
N VAL A 284 51.06 3.41 -21.34
CA VAL A 284 52.01 4.45 -20.91
C VAL A 284 53.45 3.97 -21.12
N GLN A 285 53.75 2.72 -20.77
CA GLN A 285 55.07 2.13 -20.98
C GLN A 285 55.42 2.01 -22.48
N ALA A 286 54.47 1.56 -23.31
CA ALA A 286 54.64 1.50 -24.76
C ALA A 286 54.84 2.88 -25.39
N LEU A 287 54.14 3.91 -24.92
CA LEU A 287 54.33 5.30 -25.35
C LEU A 287 55.73 5.82 -24.97
N SER A 288 56.21 5.50 -23.77
CA SER A 288 57.58 5.81 -23.33
C SER A 288 58.63 5.17 -24.25
N ILE A 289 58.46 3.89 -24.60
CA ILE A 289 59.35 3.15 -25.52
C ILE A 289 59.28 3.75 -26.94
N ALA A 290 58.09 4.08 -27.44
CA ALA A 290 57.91 4.69 -28.77
C ALA A 290 58.57 6.08 -28.88
N ASN A 291 58.59 6.85 -27.78
CA ASN A 291 59.29 8.13 -27.71
C ASN A 291 60.82 7.96 -27.62
N GLN A 292 61.31 6.97 -26.87
CA GLN A 292 62.74 6.65 -26.78
C GLN A 292 63.32 6.20 -28.13
N ASN A 293 62.59 5.37 -28.90
CA ASN A 293 63.02 4.96 -30.25
C ASN A 293 63.26 6.14 -31.19
N SER A 294 62.44 7.20 -31.10
CA SER A 294 62.65 8.42 -31.89
C SER A 294 63.90 9.20 -31.47
N GLN A 295 64.25 9.18 -30.17
CA GLN A 295 65.47 9.78 -29.65
C GLN A 295 66.73 9.00 -30.04
N SER A 296 66.68 7.66 -30.05
CA SER A 296 67.78 6.82 -30.53
C SER A 296 68.09 7.06 -32.00
N ILE A 297 67.07 7.26 -32.85
CA ILE A 297 67.26 7.64 -34.25
C ILE A 297 67.91 9.03 -34.36
N LEU A 298 67.55 9.99 -33.49
CA LEU A 298 68.16 11.32 -33.45
C LEU A 298 69.64 11.28 -33.03
N SER A 299 70.03 10.33 -32.18
CA SER A 299 71.42 10.13 -31.77
C SER A 299 72.32 9.53 -32.85
N LEU A 300 71.75 8.86 -33.86
CA LEU A 300 72.46 8.31 -35.02
C LEU A 300 72.84 9.39 -36.06
N PHE A 301 72.23 10.57 -35.98
CA PHE A 301 72.51 11.72 -36.84
C PHE A 301 73.24 12.86 -36.10
N LYS A 302 73.78 12.57 -34.91
CA LYS A 302 74.72 13.42 -34.18
C LYS A 302 76.15 12.92 -34.34
#